data_AF-A0A1F9KHL8-F1
#
_entry.id   AF-A0A1F9KHL8-F1
#
_cell.length_a   1.000
_cell.length_b   1.000
_cell.length_c   1.000
_cell.angle_alpha   90.00
_cell.angle_beta   90.00
_cell.angle_gamma   90.00
#
_symmetry.space_group_name_H-M   'P 1'
#
loop_
_entity.id
_entity.type
_entity.pdbx_description
1 polymer ?
#
loop_
_entity_poly.entity_id
_entity_poly.type
_entity_poly.pdbx_seq_one_letter_code
_entity_poly.pdbx_strand_id
1 'polypeptide(L)'
;MWVRSTGLGKRSDLVAEFEEIKRDGDCWILCMKTVEPVRWRIRVAMTSKDLRGFIGLAFRGGNIFRLALDLFRTQNPAKPPENY
;
A
#
# COMPACT_ATOMS: atom_id res chain seq x y z
N MET A 1 4.88 -2.43 4.27
CA MET A 1 4.53 -1.42 3.24
C MET A 1 5.40 -0.20 3.47
N TRP A 2 5.89 0.43 2.40
CA TRP A 2 6.61 1.70 2.49
C TRP A 2 5.64 2.84 2.16
N VAL A 3 5.57 3.85 3.01
CA VAL A 3 4.69 5.02 2.83
C VAL A 3 5.53 6.28 2.96
N ARG A 4 5.31 7.30 2.14
CA ARG A 4 5.99 8.60 2.31
C ARG A 4 5.08 9.60 3.00
N SER A 5 5.60 10.28 4.01
CA SER A 5 4.93 11.43 4.61
C SER A 5 5.36 12.70 3.89
N THR A 6 4.37 13.48 3.44
CA THR A 6 4.61 14.80 2.83
C THR A 6 5.07 15.85 3.85
N GLY A 7 4.86 15.62 5.15
CA GLY A 7 5.19 16.55 6.24
C GLY A 7 6.50 16.26 6.98
N LEU A 8 7.10 15.08 6.80
CA LEU A 8 8.35 14.67 7.49
C LEU A 8 9.62 14.95 6.67
N GLY A 9 9.52 15.73 5.58
CA GLY A 9 10.64 16.07 4.69
C GLY A 9 10.91 15.04 3.58
N LYS A 10 11.83 15.38 2.67
CA LYS A 10 12.05 14.69 1.38
C LYS A 10 12.54 13.23 1.46
N ARG A 11 12.92 12.72 2.65
CA ARG A 11 13.65 11.44 2.80
C ARG A 11 13.03 10.48 3.82
N SER A 12 11.79 10.71 4.23
CA SER A 12 11.19 9.97 5.34
C SER A 12 10.28 8.86 4.82
N ASP A 13 10.90 7.79 4.33
CA ASP A 13 10.21 6.54 4.07
C ASP A 13 9.73 5.95 5.41
N LEU A 14 8.42 5.80 5.56
CA LEU A 14 7.77 5.17 6.70
C LEU A 14 7.62 3.68 6.43
N VAL A 15 8.11 2.87 7.36
CA VAL A 15 7.81 1.43 7.38
C VAL A 15 6.46 1.27 8.05
N ALA A 16 5.49 0.70 7.33
CA ALA A 16 4.14 0.45 7.81
C ALA A 16 3.78 -1.03 7.75
N GLU A 17 3.05 -1.48 8.76
CA GLU A 17 2.46 -2.82 8.85
C GLU A 17 0.95 -2.72 8.74
N PHE A 18 0.34 -3.72 8.09
CA PHE A 18 -1.12 -3.85 8.06
C PHE A 18 -1.59 -4.33 9.44
N GLU A 19 -2.54 -3.61 10.02
CA GLU A 19 -3.14 -3.96 11.32
C GLU A 19 -4.48 -4.65 11.10
N GLU A 20 -5.33 -4.09 10.25
CA GLU A 20 -6.70 -4.59 10.08
C GLU A 20 -7.32 -4.13 8.76
N ILE A 21 -8.24 -4.92 8.21
CA ILE A 21 -9.14 -4.51 7.14
C ILE A 21 -10.56 -4.63 7.66
N LYS A 22 -11.29 -3.52 7.64
CA LYS A 22 -12.70 -3.46 8.04
C LYS A 22 -13.55 -3.06 6.86
N ARG A 23 -14.80 -3.53 6.85
CA ARG A 23 -15.83 -3.01 5.95
C ARG A 23 -16.80 -2.19 6.77
N ASP A 24 -17.02 -0.95 6.36
CA ASP A 24 -17.94 -0.02 7.01
C ASP A 24 -18.86 0.56 5.93
N GLY A 25 -20.10 0.06 5.89
CA GLY A 25 -21.05 0.30 4.81
C GLY A 25 -20.49 -0.07 3.43
N ASP A 26 -20.43 0.93 2.55
CA ASP A 26 -19.95 0.81 1.17
C ASP A 26 -18.43 1.01 1.01
N CYS A 27 -17.73 1.25 2.12
CA CYS A 27 -16.30 1.51 2.16
C CYS A 27 -15.53 0.36 2.81
N TRP A 28 -14.32 0.16 2.32
CA TRP A 28 -13.29 -0.66 2.93
C TRP A 28 -12.30 0.25 3.65
N ILE A 29 -12.08 -0.01 4.94
CA ILE A 29 -11.15 0.73 5.78
C ILE A 29 -9.93 -0.16 6.01
N LEU A 30 -8.81 0.25 5.43
CA LEU A 30 -7.50 -0.36 5.63
C LEU A 30 -6.77 0.38 6.76
N CYS A 31 -6.57 -0.30 7.88
CA CYS A 31 -5.83 0.19 9.02
C CYS A 31 -4.38 -0.29 8.94
N MET A 32 -3.45 0.65 9.00
CA MET A 32 -2.02 0.39 9.01
C MET A 32 -1.37 1.15 10.16
N LYS A 33 -0.27 0.61 10.67
CA LYS A 33 0.52 1.25 11.70
C LYS A 33 1.96 1.42 11.20
N THR A 34 2.49 2.63 11.29
CA THR A 34 3.91 2.86 11.00
C THR A 34 4.77 2.43 12.19
N VAL A 35 5.91 1.82 11.90
CA VAL A 35 6.88 1.28 12.87
C VAL A 35 8.08 2.22 12.97
N GLU A 36 8.58 2.71 11.84
CA GLU A 36 9.73 3.62 11.73
C GLU A 36 9.44 4.72 10.69
N PRO A 37 9.96 5.96 10.86
CA PRO A 37 10.61 6.50 12.05
C PRO A 37 9.64 6.91 13.18
N VAL A 38 8.35 7.05 12.89
CA VAL A 38 7.33 7.51 13.86
C VAL A 38 6.17 6.54 13.85
N ARG A 39 5.55 6.30 15.01
CA ARG A 39 4.40 5.41 15.18
C ARG A 39 3.08 6.15 14.98
N TRP A 40 2.50 6.03 13.80
CA TRP A 40 1.21 6.59 13.41
C TRP A 40 0.24 5.49 13.03
N ARG A 41 -1.05 5.76 13.22
CA ARG A 41 -2.13 4.95 12.67
C ARG A 41 -2.60 5.61 11.38
N ILE A 42 -2.41 4.93 10.27
CA ILE A 42 -2.89 5.34 8.96
C ILE A 42 -4.18 4.58 8.68
N ARG A 43 -5.24 5.30 8.32
CA ARG A 43 -6.52 4.72 7.89
C ARG A 43 -6.80 5.16 6.48
N VAL A 44 -6.93 4.21 5.57
CA VAL A 44 -7.31 4.47 4.18
C VAL A 44 -8.72 3.96 3.98
N ALA A 45 -9.64 4.86 3.67
CA ALA A 45 -10.99 4.51 3.25
C ALA A 45 -11.03 4.41 1.73
N MET A 46 -11.52 3.28 1.22
CA MET A 46 -11.68 3.01 -0.20
C MET A 46 -13.13 2.66 -0.48
N THR A 47 -13.77 3.35 -1.41
CA THR A 47 -15.12 2.94 -1.83
C THR A 47 -15.04 1.69 -2.72
N SER A 48 -16.18 1.00 -2.87
CA SER A 48 -16.29 -0.11 -3.82
C SER A 48 -16.03 0.31 -5.28
N LYS A 49 -16.15 1.60 -5.62
CA LYS A 49 -15.79 2.13 -6.94
C LYS A 49 -14.27 2.25 -7.09
N ASP A 50 -13.59 2.75 -6.06
CA ASP A 50 -12.13 2.88 -6.05
C ASP A 50 -11.46 1.52 -6.10
N LEU A 51 -12.00 0.54 -5.36
CA LEU A 51 -11.52 -0.84 -5.39
C LEU A 51 -11.64 -1.45 -6.79
N ARG A 52 -12.75 -1.22 -7.50
CA ARG A 52 -12.91 -1.65 -8.90
C ARG A 52 -11.92 -0.95 -9.83
N GLY A 53 -11.65 0.33 -9.62
CA GLY A 53 -10.62 1.06 -10.37
C GLY A 53 -9.23 0.49 -10.15
N PHE A 54 -8.89 0.17 -8.90
CA PHE A 54 -7.62 -0.45 -8.52
C PHE A 54 -7.44 -1.83 -9.16
N ILE A 55 -8.46 -2.68 -9.09
CA ILE A 55 -8.49 -3.98 -9.79
C ILE A 55 -8.35 -3.75 -11.30
N GLY A 56 -9.12 -2.84 -11.90
CA GLY A 56 -9.01 -2.52 -13.32
C GLY A 56 -7.58 -2.13 -13.74
N LEU A 57 -6.88 -1.34 -12.91
CA LEU A 57 -5.48 -0.95 -13.15
C LEU A 57 -4.51 -2.12 -13.00
N ALA A 58 -4.67 -2.95 -11.97
CA ALA A 58 -3.84 -4.14 -11.76
C ALA A 58 -3.95 -5.14 -12.93
N PHE A 59 -5.14 -5.23 -13.55
CA PHE A 59 -5.42 -6.16 -14.63
C PHE A 59 -5.15 -5.58 -16.03
N ARG A 60 -4.93 -4.27 -16.18
CA ARG A 60 -4.68 -3.62 -17.48
C ARG A 60 -3.22 -3.84 -17.92
N GLY A 61 -3.04 -4.32 -19.15
CA GLY A 61 -1.72 -4.30 -19.83
C GLY A 61 -0.75 -5.44 -19.49
N GLY A 62 -1.23 -6.62 -19.04
CA GLY A 62 -0.35 -7.79 -18.81
C GLY A 62 0.39 -7.81 -17.48
N ASN A 63 0.11 -6.85 -16.58
CA ASN A 63 0.71 -6.75 -15.25
C ASN A 63 0.33 -7.93 -14.32
N ILE A 64 -0.74 -8.67 -14.61
CA ILE A 64 -1.16 -9.85 -13.84
C ILE A 64 -0.07 -10.91 -13.81
N PHE A 65 0.59 -11.17 -14.94
CA PHE A 65 1.65 -12.18 -15.00
C PHE A 65 2.86 -11.76 -14.15
N ARG A 66 3.21 -10.46 -14.16
CA ARG A 66 4.25 -9.90 -13.29
C ARG A 66 3.87 -9.98 -11.81
N LEU A 67 2.66 -9.54 -11.45
CA LEU A 67 2.16 -9.60 -10.07
C LEU A 67 2.09 -11.04 -9.55
N ALA A 68 1.65 -11.99 -10.38
CA ALA A 68 1.62 -13.41 -10.03
C ALA A 68 3.03 -13.98 -9.86
N LEU A 69 3.96 -13.68 -10.79
CA LEU A 69 5.35 -14.11 -10.69
C LEU A 69 6.03 -13.57 -9.43
N ASP A 70 5.80 -12.30 -9.10
CA ASP A 70 6.35 -11.65 -7.90
C ASP A 70 5.72 -12.17 -6.61
N LEU A 71 4.45 -12.62 -6.63
CA LEU A 71 3.81 -13.28 -5.49
C LEU A 71 4.53 -14.58 -5.10
N PHE A 72 5.01 -15.33 -6.10
CA PHE A 72 5.79 -16.57 -5.88
C PHE A 72 7.28 -16.30 -5.64
N ARG A 73 7.77 -15.09 -5.95
CA ARG A 73 9.16 -14.70 -5.76
C ARG A 73 9.31 -14.01 -4.41
N THR A 74 9.44 -14.79 -3.35
CA THR A 74 9.86 -14.29 -2.03
C THR A 74 11.30 -13.80 -2.10
N GLN A 75 11.50 -12.55 -2.51
CA GLN A 75 12.78 -11.87 -2.35
C GLN A 75 12.67 -10.77 -1.30
N ASN A 76 13.75 -10.71 -0.51
CA ASN A 76 14.04 -9.67 0.47
C ASN A 76 13.55 -8.31 -0.04
N PRO A 77 12.75 -7.57 0.73
CA PRO A 77 12.15 -6.32 0.26
C PRO A 77 13.26 -5.33 -0.06
N ALA A 78 13.52 -5.12 -1.36
CA ALA A 78 14.38 -4.05 -1.81
C ALA A 78 13.76 -2.70 -1.40
N LYS A 79 14.59 -1.74 -0.98
CA LYS A 79 14.11 -0.39 -0.69
C LYS A 79 13.43 0.18 -1.94
N PRO A 80 12.24 0.80 -1.81
CA PRO A 80 11.60 1.46 -2.94
C PRO A 80 12.50 2.57 -3.48
N PRO A 81 12.50 2.82 -4.79
CA PRO A 81 13.39 3.82 -5.39
C PRO A 81 13.06 5.23 -4.89
N GLU A 82 14.09 6.08 -4.80
CA GLU A 82 13.99 7.42 -4.21
C GLU A 82 13.10 8.38 -5.03
N ASN A 83 12.92 8.13 -6.32
CA ASN A 83 12.23 9.03 -7.26
C ASN A 83 10.99 8.38 -7.89
N TYR A 84 9.81 8.63 -7.31
CA TYR A 84 8.50 8.52 -7.95
C TYR A 84 7.63 9.69 -7.50
#